data_AF-A0A7J0E2U8-F1
#
_entry.id   AF-A0A7J0E2U8-F1
#
_cell.length_a   1.000
_cell.length_b   1.000
_cell.length_c   1.000
_cell.angle_alpha   90.00
_cell.angle_beta   90.00
_cell.angle_gamma   90.00
#
_symmetry.space_group_name_H-M   'P 1'
#
loop_
_entity.id
_entity.type
_entity.pdbx_description
1 polymer ?
#
loop_
_entity_poly.entity_id
_entity_poly.type
_entity_poly.pdbx_seq_one_letter_code
_entity_poly.pdbx_strand_id
1 'polypeptide(L)'
;MQVAFVCTGALKTINIREETEKLNIWVAYFNLENEYGNPPEEAVQKIFQRALQYCDPKKVHLALLGMYERTEQPKFADDLLNKMIRKFKHSCKVWLRRIQWLLNQNRDDVQSVVKRAVLCLPQHKHIKFLSQTAILEFKCGVPDRGRSMFEGMLREYPKRTDLWSVYLDQEIRLGDVDLIRALFERAISLSLPPKKMKFLFKKYLEYEKSVGDEERIESVKTKAMEYVESALA
;
A
#
# COMPACT_ATOMS: atom_id res chain seq x y z
N MET A 1 -9.62 31.97 -18.01
CA MET A 1 -9.16 32.00 -19.42
C MET A 1 -7.64 32.09 -19.56
N GLN A 2 -6.94 32.96 -18.81
CA GLN A 2 -5.50 33.16 -18.92
C GLN A 2 -4.66 31.94 -18.49
N VAL A 3 -5.07 31.18 -17.48
CA VAL A 3 -4.30 30.02 -16.98
C VAL A 3 -4.46 28.77 -17.87
N ALA A 4 -5.64 28.53 -18.47
CA ALA A 4 -5.82 27.46 -19.46
C ALA A 4 -4.91 27.67 -20.69
N PHE A 5 -4.78 28.93 -21.14
CA PHE A 5 -3.82 29.30 -22.17
C PHE A 5 -2.37 29.03 -21.72
N VAL A 6 -2.02 29.39 -20.48
CA VAL A 6 -0.71 29.09 -19.87
C VAL A 6 -0.43 27.58 -19.83
N CYS A 7 -1.38 26.74 -19.41
CA CYS A 7 -1.22 25.28 -19.42
C CYS A 7 -0.99 24.75 -20.84
N THR A 8 -1.73 25.24 -21.83
CA THR A 8 -1.52 24.83 -23.23
C THR A 8 -0.21 25.31 -23.83
N GLY A 9 0.28 26.50 -23.42
CA GLY A 9 1.59 27.01 -23.79
C GLY A 9 2.72 26.18 -23.16
N ALA A 10 2.63 25.94 -21.85
CA ALA A 10 3.62 25.16 -21.10
C ALA A 10 3.77 23.73 -21.63
N LEU A 11 2.66 23.08 -22.02
CA LEU A 11 2.69 21.74 -22.62
C LEU A 11 3.39 21.69 -23.99
N LYS A 12 3.46 22.81 -24.72
CA LYS A 12 4.18 22.91 -26.00
C LYS A 12 5.67 23.19 -25.79
N THR A 13 6.03 23.90 -24.72
CA THR A 13 7.42 24.33 -24.46
C THR A 13 8.23 23.32 -23.66
N ILE A 14 7.58 22.48 -22.83
CA ILE A 14 8.30 21.54 -21.97
C ILE A 14 8.95 20.43 -22.76
N ASN A 15 10.21 20.18 -22.41
CA ASN A 15 11.02 19.12 -22.98
C ASN A 15 10.28 17.79 -22.90
N ILE A 16 10.30 17.04 -24.01
CA ILE A 16 9.61 15.75 -24.09
C ILE A 16 10.05 14.73 -23.02
N ARG A 17 11.27 14.89 -22.50
CA ARG A 17 11.85 14.01 -21.47
C ARG A 17 11.37 14.33 -20.05
N GLU A 18 10.75 15.49 -19.80
CA GLU A 18 10.29 15.90 -18.47
C GLU A 18 8.86 15.40 -18.19
N GLU A 19 8.70 14.08 -18.07
CA GLU A 19 7.38 13.46 -17.86
C GLU A 19 6.67 13.93 -16.59
N THR A 20 7.42 14.19 -15.51
CA THR A 20 6.86 14.61 -14.22
C THR A 20 6.29 16.03 -14.31
N GLU A 21 7.05 16.97 -14.87
CA GLU A 21 6.60 18.35 -15.03
C GLU A 21 5.40 18.46 -15.97
N LYS A 22 5.39 17.67 -17.04
CA LYS A 22 4.20 17.56 -17.91
C LYS A 22 2.97 17.09 -17.15
N LEU A 23 3.13 16.06 -16.31
CA LEU A 23 2.01 15.55 -15.50
C LEU A 23 1.52 16.60 -14.48
N ASN A 24 2.42 17.36 -13.86
CA ASN A 24 2.07 18.44 -12.94
C ASN A 24 1.20 19.50 -13.61
N ILE A 25 1.49 19.85 -14.86
CA ILE A 25 0.66 20.79 -15.63
C ILE A 25 -0.70 20.20 -15.95
N TRP A 26 -0.79 18.91 -16.29
CA TRP A 26 -2.08 18.27 -16.47
C TRP A 26 -2.90 18.25 -15.18
N VAL A 27 -2.28 18.02 -14.02
CA VAL A 27 -2.95 18.12 -12.72
C VAL A 27 -3.49 19.52 -12.48
N ALA A 28 -2.69 20.55 -12.73
CA ALA A 28 -3.14 21.95 -12.63
C ALA A 28 -4.31 22.22 -13.58
N TYR A 29 -4.24 21.71 -14.82
CA TYR A 29 -5.30 21.89 -15.80
C TYR A 29 -6.59 21.16 -15.40
N PHE A 30 -6.50 19.94 -14.84
CA PHE A 30 -7.66 19.25 -14.29
C PHE A 30 -8.34 20.05 -13.18
N ASN A 31 -7.57 20.59 -12.24
CA ASN A 31 -8.13 21.40 -11.15
C ASN A 31 -8.90 22.61 -11.71
N LEU A 32 -8.34 23.31 -12.71
CA LEU A 32 -8.96 24.48 -13.31
C LEU A 32 -10.25 24.15 -14.04
N GLU A 33 -10.26 23.12 -14.89
CA GLU A 33 -11.49 22.73 -15.59
C GLU A 33 -12.55 22.14 -14.65
N ASN A 34 -12.11 21.53 -13.55
CA ASN A 34 -13.04 21.06 -12.52
C ASN A 34 -13.72 22.21 -11.77
N GLU A 35 -13.01 23.32 -11.56
CA GLU A 35 -13.51 24.49 -10.83
C GLU A 35 -14.29 25.47 -11.73
N TYR A 36 -13.82 25.69 -12.95
CA TYR A 36 -14.31 26.74 -13.84
C TYR A 36 -14.87 26.24 -15.18
N GLY A 37 -14.74 24.95 -15.48
CA GLY A 37 -15.24 24.37 -16.73
C GLY A 37 -16.78 24.38 -16.77
N ASN A 38 -17.33 24.35 -17.99
CA ASN A 38 -18.78 24.37 -18.17
C ASN A 38 -19.25 23.43 -19.32
N PRO A 39 -19.95 22.33 -19.01
CA PRO A 39 -20.06 21.71 -17.69
C PRO A 39 -18.67 21.21 -17.20
N PRO A 40 -18.38 21.26 -15.89
CA PRO A 40 -17.07 20.84 -15.36
C PRO A 40 -16.68 19.42 -15.77
N GLU A 41 -17.63 18.48 -15.72
CA GLU A 41 -17.40 17.08 -16.08
C GLU A 41 -16.93 16.92 -17.54
N GLU A 42 -17.59 17.59 -18.48
CA GLU A 42 -17.22 17.53 -19.90
C GLU A 42 -15.85 18.18 -20.14
N ALA A 43 -15.58 19.28 -19.46
CA ALA A 43 -14.32 20.01 -19.59
C ALA A 43 -13.14 19.17 -19.07
N VAL A 44 -13.27 18.61 -17.87
CA VAL A 44 -12.30 17.67 -17.29
C VAL A 44 -12.10 16.47 -18.19
N GLN A 45 -13.18 15.89 -18.74
CA GLN A 45 -13.10 14.74 -19.63
C GLN A 45 -12.36 15.07 -20.94
N LYS A 46 -12.57 16.25 -21.53
CA LYS A 46 -11.81 16.71 -22.72
C LYS A 46 -10.32 16.81 -22.43
N ILE A 47 -9.94 17.44 -21.32
CA ILE A 47 -8.53 17.54 -20.91
C ILE A 47 -7.96 16.16 -20.59
N PHE A 48 -8.76 15.28 -20.00
CA PHE A 48 -8.33 13.92 -19.68
C PHE A 48 -7.99 13.12 -20.94
N GLN A 49 -8.86 13.16 -21.96
CA GLN A 49 -8.56 12.52 -23.25
C GLN A 49 -7.31 13.10 -23.90
N ARG A 50 -7.10 14.41 -23.80
CA ARG A 50 -5.90 15.05 -24.31
C ARG A 50 -4.64 14.61 -23.55
N ALA A 51 -4.68 14.57 -22.22
CA ALA A 51 -3.55 14.14 -21.39
C ALA A 51 -3.12 12.69 -21.71
N LEU A 52 -4.07 11.81 -22.03
CA LEU A 52 -3.81 10.42 -22.43
C LEU A 52 -3.03 10.30 -23.75
N GLN A 53 -3.01 11.32 -24.60
CA GLN A 53 -2.24 11.31 -25.85
C GLN A 53 -0.75 11.58 -25.63
N TYR A 54 -0.38 12.21 -24.50
CA TYR A 54 0.97 12.69 -24.25
C TYR A 54 1.65 12.05 -23.04
N CYS A 55 0.90 11.39 -22.17
CA CYS A 55 1.41 10.85 -20.90
C CYS A 55 0.98 9.39 -20.69
N ASP A 56 1.72 8.66 -19.85
CA ASP A 56 1.37 7.28 -19.48
C ASP A 56 -0.08 7.21 -18.98
N PRO A 57 -0.94 6.37 -19.58
CA PRO A 57 -2.35 6.34 -19.23
C PRO A 57 -2.60 6.13 -17.75
N LYS A 58 -1.86 5.24 -17.09
CA LYS A 58 -2.07 4.92 -15.68
C LYS A 58 -1.68 6.11 -14.78
N LYS A 59 -0.60 6.82 -15.08
CA LYS A 59 -0.23 8.07 -14.38
C LYS A 59 -1.33 9.12 -14.48
N VAL A 60 -1.89 9.33 -15.69
CA VAL A 60 -2.97 10.31 -15.90
C VAL A 60 -4.25 9.93 -15.14
N HIS A 61 -4.65 8.65 -15.13
CA HIS A 61 -5.83 8.22 -14.36
C HIS A 61 -5.61 8.41 -12.85
N LEU A 62 -4.41 8.12 -12.34
CA LEU A 62 -4.09 8.35 -10.92
C LEU A 62 -4.08 9.85 -10.57
N ALA A 63 -3.59 10.71 -11.48
CA ALA A 63 -3.63 12.15 -11.33
C ALA A 63 -5.08 12.68 -11.26
N LEU A 64 -5.93 12.22 -12.18
CA LEU A 64 -7.35 12.57 -12.19
C LEU A 64 -8.07 12.07 -10.92
N LEU A 65 -7.80 10.83 -10.49
CA LEU A 65 -8.32 10.29 -9.24
C LEU A 65 -7.93 11.16 -8.04
N GLY A 66 -6.66 11.55 -7.94
CA GLY A 66 -6.19 12.43 -6.86
C GLY A 66 -6.81 13.83 -6.90
N MET A 67 -7.28 14.30 -8.06
CA MET A 67 -8.08 15.52 -8.16
C MET A 67 -9.48 15.32 -7.59
N TYR A 68 -10.19 14.26 -7.99
CA TYR A 68 -11.52 13.95 -7.46
C TYR A 68 -11.52 13.68 -5.95
N GLU A 69 -10.46 13.04 -5.43
CA GLU A 69 -10.31 12.81 -3.99
C GLU A 69 -10.13 14.12 -3.21
N ARG A 70 -9.28 15.05 -3.70
CA ARG A 70 -9.05 16.35 -3.04
C ARG A 70 -10.24 17.30 -3.11
N THR A 71 -11.06 17.17 -4.15
CA THR A 71 -12.25 18.00 -4.37
C THR A 71 -13.52 17.34 -3.83
N GLU A 72 -13.39 16.25 -3.06
CA GLU A 72 -14.48 15.55 -2.38
C GLU A 72 -15.61 15.12 -3.32
N GLN A 73 -15.23 14.54 -4.47
CA GLN A 73 -16.14 14.06 -5.51
C GLN A 73 -16.22 12.52 -5.53
N PRO A 74 -16.87 11.87 -4.54
CA PRO A 74 -16.77 10.43 -4.32
C PRO A 74 -17.37 9.59 -5.44
N LYS A 75 -18.44 10.06 -6.09
CA LYS A 75 -19.07 9.35 -7.21
C LYS A 75 -18.11 9.23 -8.40
N PHE A 76 -17.47 10.34 -8.78
CA PHE A 76 -16.50 10.36 -9.87
C PHE A 76 -15.25 9.55 -9.55
N ALA A 77 -14.77 9.61 -8.30
CA ALA A 77 -13.65 8.79 -7.84
C ALA A 77 -13.97 7.29 -7.90
N ASP A 78 -15.15 6.86 -7.43
CA ASP A 78 -15.57 5.46 -7.46
C ASP A 78 -15.71 4.94 -8.90
N ASP A 79 -16.38 5.71 -9.76
CA ASP A 79 -16.56 5.38 -11.18
C ASP A 79 -15.22 5.27 -11.92
N LEU A 80 -14.30 6.20 -11.66
CA LEU A 80 -12.96 6.16 -12.24
C LEU A 80 -12.18 4.93 -11.75
N LEU A 81 -12.21 4.62 -10.45
CA LEU A 81 -11.56 3.43 -9.90
C LEU A 81 -12.12 2.14 -10.51
N ASN A 82 -13.45 2.06 -10.70
CA ASN A 82 -14.11 0.91 -11.36
C ASN A 82 -13.63 0.73 -12.82
N LYS A 83 -13.43 1.84 -13.56
CA LYS A 83 -12.83 1.81 -14.90
C LYS A 83 -11.34 1.40 -14.83
N MET A 84 -10.60 1.91 -13.86
CA MET A 84 -9.17 1.65 -13.70
C MET A 84 -8.87 0.18 -13.37
N ILE A 85 -9.63 -0.47 -12.47
CA ILE A 85 -9.39 -1.89 -12.15
C ILE A 85 -9.64 -2.82 -13.34
N ARG A 86 -10.53 -2.43 -14.28
CA ARG A 86 -10.77 -3.17 -15.52
C ARG A 86 -9.64 -2.92 -16.53
N LYS A 87 -9.27 -1.66 -16.75
CA LYS A 87 -8.24 -1.25 -17.72
C LYS A 87 -6.83 -1.69 -17.32
N PHE A 88 -6.51 -1.61 -16.04
CA PHE A 88 -5.18 -1.90 -15.48
C PHE A 88 -5.20 -3.12 -14.55
N LYS A 89 -5.97 -4.16 -14.91
CA LYS A 89 -6.24 -5.35 -14.08
C LYS A 89 -5.00 -6.09 -13.56
N HIS A 90 -3.84 -5.93 -14.21
CA HIS A 90 -2.58 -6.55 -13.79
C HIS A 90 -1.70 -5.63 -12.89
N SER A 91 -2.21 -4.46 -12.50
CA SER A 91 -1.51 -3.47 -11.68
C SER A 91 -1.92 -3.55 -10.20
N CYS A 92 -1.02 -4.04 -9.34
CA CYS A 92 -1.24 -4.03 -7.89
C CYS A 92 -1.54 -2.63 -7.36
N LYS A 93 -0.85 -1.60 -7.88
CA LYS A 93 -1.06 -0.22 -7.44
C LYS A 93 -2.51 0.22 -7.62
N VAL A 94 -3.13 -0.14 -8.74
CA VAL A 94 -4.53 0.24 -9.03
C VAL A 94 -5.50 -0.51 -8.11
N TRP A 95 -5.29 -1.81 -7.87
CA TRP A 95 -6.10 -2.56 -6.92
C TRP A 95 -5.96 -2.05 -5.47
N LEU A 96 -4.74 -1.72 -5.04
CA LEU A 96 -4.50 -1.14 -3.72
C LEU A 96 -5.18 0.22 -3.56
N ARG A 97 -5.19 1.05 -4.61
CA ARG A 97 -5.94 2.31 -4.62
C ARG A 97 -7.45 2.09 -4.50
N ARG A 98 -8.00 1.07 -5.18
CA ARG A 98 -9.40 0.68 -4.99
C ARG A 98 -9.66 0.28 -3.55
N ILE A 99 -8.85 -0.60 -2.97
CA ILE A 99 -9.02 -1.07 -1.59
C ILE A 99 -8.94 0.08 -0.59
N GLN A 100 -7.93 0.96 -0.72
CA GLN A 100 -7.78 2.13 0.15
C GLN A 100 -9.02 3.03 0.07
N TRP A 101 -9.56 3.24 -1.11
CA TRP A 101 -10.80 4.00 -1.29
C TRP A 101 -11.98 3.35 -0.56
N LEU A 102 -12.14 2.02 -0.64
CA LEU A 102 -13.20 1.30 0.09
C LEU A 102 -13.10 1.47 1.60
N LEU A 103 -11.88 1.29 2.12
CA LEU A 103 -11.60 1.39 3.56
C LEU A 103 -11.88 2.80 4.08
N ASN A 104 -11.43 3.83 3.36
CA ASN A 104 -11.70 5.22 3.73
C ASN A 104 -13.19 5.59 3.72
N GLN A 105 -14.00 4.82 2.99
CA GLN A 105 -15.46 4.97 2.92
C GLN A 105 -16.19 3.99 3.86
N ASN A 106 -15.46 3.28 4.74
CA ASN A 106 -15.98 2.26 5.66
C ASN A 106 -16.87 1.21 4.98
N ARG A 107 -16.50 0.78 3.76
CA ARG A 107 -17.24 -0.26 3.04
C ARG A 107 -16.64 -1.65 3.27
N ASP A 108 -17.53 -2.63 3.45
CA ASP A 108 -17.15 -4.02 3.70
C ASP A 108 -16.85 -4.86 2.44
N ASP A 109 -16.84 -4.24 1.25
CA ASP A 109 -16.61 -4.93 -0.02
C ASP A 109 -15.14 -5.30 -0.29
N VAL A 110 -14.21 -4.97 0.62
CA VAL A 110 -12.76 -5.18 0.46
C VAL A 110 -12.42 -6.62 0.12
N GLN A 111 -12.97 -7.60 0.84
CA GLN A 111 -12.65 -9.01 0.62
C GLN A 111 -13.06 -9.48 -0.79
N SER A 112 -14.18 -8.96 -1.32
CA SER A 112 -14.63 -9.26 -2.68
C SER A 112 -13.67 -8.70 -3.74
N VAL A 113 -13.14 -7.49 -3.51
CA VAL A 113 -12.16 -6.86 -4.39
C VAL A 113 -10.82 -7.58 -4.33
N VAL A 114 -10.38 -8.02 -3.14
CA VAL A 114 -9.16 -8.82 -2.98
C VAL A 114 -9.25 -10.13 -3.75
N LYS A 115 -10.35 -10.87 -3.62
CA LYS A 115 -10.58 -12.11 -4.38
C LYS A 115 -10.48 -11.88 -5.89
N ARG A 116 -11.14 -10.84 -6.41
CA ARG A 116 -11.08 -10.46 -7.83
C ARG A 116 -9.67 -10.05 -8.27
N ALA A 117 -8.96 -9.31 -7.43
CA ALA A 117 -7.60 -8.86 -7.73
C ALA A 117 -6.62 -10.04 -7.86
N VAL A 118 -6.68 -11.02 -6.96
CA VAL A 118 -5.83 -12.22 -7.00
C VAL A 118 -6.05 -13.02 -8.29
N LEU A 119 -7.30 -13.12 -8.77
CA LEU A 119 -7.62 -13.76 -10.06
C LEU A 119 -7.02 -13.01 -11.27
N CYS A 120 -6.87 -11.69 -11.18
CA CYS A 120 -6.34 -10.88 -12.29
C CYS A 120 -4.82 -10.71 -12.23
N LEU A 121 -4.23 -10.71 -11.04
CA LEU A 121 -2.82 -10.41 -10.82
C LEU A 121 -1.93 -11.62 -11.15
N PRO A 122 -0.77 -11.41 -11.76
CA PRO A 122 0.24 -12.46 -11.87
C PRO A 122 0.65 -12.99 -10.49
N GLN A 123 0.87 -14.31 -10.38
CA GLN A 123 1.15 -15.00 -9.12
C GLN A 123 2.34 -14.41 -8.33
N HIS A 124 3.42 -14.03 -9.02
CA HIS A 124 4.59 -13.40 -8.38
C HIS A 124 4.28 -12.08 -7.66
N LYS A 125 3.12 -11.47 -7.92
CA LYS A 125 2.66 -10.25 -7.25
C LYS A 125 1.69 -10.50 -6.09
N HIS A 126 1.18 -11.73 -5.92
CA HIS A 126 0.14 -12.03 -4.93
C HIS A 126 0.58 -11.70 -3.51
N ILE A 127 1.75 -12.20 -3.08
CA ILE A 127 2.26 -11.93 -1.73
C ILE A 127 2.48 -10.44 -1.48
N LYS A 128 3.04 -9.72 -2.45
CA LYS A 128 3.20 -8.26 -2.36
C LYS A 128 1.86 -7.55 -2.26
N PHE A 129 0.86 -7.98 -3.02
CA PHE A 129 -0.46 -7.37 -3.01
C PHE A 129 -1.21 -7.64 -1.70
N LEU A 130 -1.19 -8.88 -1.22
CA LEU A 130 -1.85 -9.29 0.02
C LEU A 130 -1.21 -8.63 1.24
N SER A 131 0.12 -8.55 1.31
CA SER A 131 0.80 -7.86 2.42
C SER A 131 0.50 -6.37 2.46
N GLN A 132 0.48 -5.70 1.31
CA GLN A 132 0.10 -4.28 1.24
C GLN A 132 -1.38 -4.06 1.55
N THR A 133 -2.26 -5.01 1.20
CA THR A 133 -3.67 -4.96 1.57
C THR A 133 -3.85 -5.11 3.08
N ALA A 134 -3.15 -6.07 3.69
CA ALA A 134 -3.16 -6.24 5.15
C ALA A 134 -2.70 -4.96 5.86
N ILE A 135 -1.62 -4.33 5.39
CA ILE A 135 -1.15 -3.04 5.92
C ILE A 135 -2.23 -1.94 5.81
N LEU A 136 -3.02 -1.92 4.72
CA LEU A 136 -4.12 -0.97 4.58
C LEU A 136 -5.24 -1.24 5.60
N GLU A 137 -5.60 -2.50 5.86
CA GLU A 137 -6.55 -2.86 6.92
C GLU A 137 -6.05 -2.39 8.30
N PHE A 138 -4.76 -2.55 8.61
CA PHE A 138 -4.16 -2.03 9.85
C PHE A 138 -4.16 -0.49 9.96
N LYS A 139 -4.20 0.23 8.85
CA LYS A 139 -4.08 1.70 8.83
C LYS A 139 -5.42 2.40 8.77
N CYS A 140 -6.34 1.86 7.98
CA CYS A 140 -7.58 2.52 7.58
C CYS A 140 -8.80 1.61 7.75
N GLY A 141 -8.62 0.35 8.12
CA GLY A 141 -9.68 -0.64 8.24
C GLY A 141 -9.74 -1.24 9.63
N VAL A 142 -10.00 -2.55 9.67
CA VAL A 142 -10.10 -3.30 10.93
C VAL A 142 -8.81 -4.10 11.13
N PRO A 143 -8.02 -3.85 12.19
CA PRO A 143 -6.79 -4.57 12.46
C PRO A 143 -6.91 -6.10 12.41
N ASP A 144 -8.01 -6.66 12.91
CA ASP A 144 -8.25 -8.12 12.88
C ASP A 144 -8.33 -8.70 11.46
N ARG A 145 -8.80 -7.92 10.48
CA ARG A 145 -8.77 -8.32 9.06
C ARG A 145 -7.33 -8.35 8.56
N GLY A 146 -6.53 -7.35 8.92
CA GLY A 146 -5.09 -7.30 8.66
C GLY A 146 -4.34 -8.49 9.27
N ARG A 147 -4.60 -8.80 10.55
CA ARG A 147 -4.08 -9.99 11.25
C ARG A 147 -4.44 -11.26 10.49
N SER A 148 -5.71 -11.46 10.20
CA SER A 148 -6.21 -12.63 9.46
C SER A 148 -5.48 -12.83 8.12
N MET A 149 -5.18 -11.73 7.40
CA MET A 149 -4.42 -11.80 6.15
C MET A 149 -2.96 -12.20 6.36
N PHE A 150 -2.27 -11.65 7.37
CA PHE A 150 -0.90 -12.09 7.68
C PHE A 150 -0.85 -13.52 8.18
N GLU A 151 -1.77 -13.93 9.05
CA GLU A 151 -1.90 -15.32 9.52
C GLU A 151 -2.10 -16.28 8.33
N GLY A 152 -2.94 -15.90 7.36
CA GLY A 152 -3.13 -16.68 6.14
C GLY A 152 -1.85 -16.84 5.32
N MET A 153 -1.12 -15.75 5.09
CA MET A 153 0.16 -15.81 4.36
C MET A 153 1.25 -16.57 5.13
N LEU A 154 1.32 -16.41 6.46
CA LEU A 154 2.34 -17.07 7.30
C LEU A 154 2.03 -18.56 7.51
N ARG A 155 0.77 -18.96 7.42
CA ARG A 155 0.39 -20.39 7.37
C ARG A 155 0.95 -21.07 6.14
N GLU A 156 0.90 -20.41 4.97
CA GLU A 156 1.40 -20.99 3.72
C GLU A 156 2.91 -20.80 3.54
N TYR A 157 3.46 -19.68 4.03
CA TYR A 157 4.87 -19.33 3.90
C TYR A 157 5.54 -19.03 5.25
N PRO A 158 5.58 -19.99 6.20
CA PRO A 158 6.03 -19.74 7.58
C PRO A 158 7.48 -19.25 7.68
N LYS A 159 8.34 -19.57 6.69
CA LYS A 159 9.76 -19.19 6.68
C LYS A 159 10.08 -17.85 5.98
N ARG A 160 9.05 -17.07 5.60
CA ARG A 160 9.16 -15.71 5.02
C ARG A 160 9.34 -14.66 6.12
N THR A 161 10.58 -14.45 6.54
CA THR A 161 10.93 -13.49 7.61
C THR A 161 10.57 -12.04 7.27
N ASP A 162 10.47 -11.69 5.99
CA ASP A 162 10.00 -10.40 5.53
C ASP A 162 8.51 -10.17 5.88
N LEU A 163 7.66 -11.21 5.79
CA LEU A 163 6.26 -11.12 6.20
C LEU A 163 6.12 -11.01 7.71
N TRP A 164 6.90 -11.80 8.47
CA TRP A 164 6.98 -11.67 9.92
C TRP A 164 7.39 -10.26 10.35
N SER A 165 8.43 -9.69 9.74
CA SER A 165 8.85 -8.32 10.09
C SER A 165 7.72 -7.33 9.89
N VAL A 166 7.09 -7.36 8.71
CA VAL A 166 6.04 -6.37 8.38
C VAL A 166 4.84 -6.51 9.32
N TYR A 167 4.47 -7.75 9.68
CA TYR A 167 3.39 -8.01 10.62
C TYR A 167 3.73 -7.49 12.02
N LEU A 168 4.92 -7.82 12.54
CA LEU A 168 5.44 -7.28 13.80
C LEU A 168 5.44 -5.75 13.79
N ASP A 169 5.86 -5.12 12.69
CA ASP A 169 5.84 -3.66 12.54
C ASP A 169 4.42 -3.07 12.61
N GLN A 170 3.40 -3.80 12.16
CA GLN A 170 2.01 -3.35 12.29
C GLN A 170 1.51 -3.47 13.74
N GLU A 171 1.79 -4.58 14.43
CA GLU A 171 1.37 -4.76 15.82
C GLU A 171 2.10 -3.83 16.79
N ILE A 172 3.40 -3.60 16.59
CA ILE A 172 4.17 -2.62 17.36
C ILE A 172 3.54 -1.23 17.26
N ARG A 173 3.00 -0.86 16.10
CA ARG A 173 2.30 0.42 15.92
C ARG A 173 0.98 0.47 16.69
N LEU A 174 0.30 -0.65 16.91
CA LEU A 174 -0.93 -0.71 17.71
C LEU A 174 -0.65 -0.72 19.22
N GLY A 175 0.52 -1.21 19.64
CA GLY A 175 1.02 -1.05 20.99
C GLY A 175 0.50 -2.06 22.03
N ASP A 176 -0.18 -3.13 21.60
CA ASP A 176 -0.58 -4.22 22.49
C ASP A 176 0.64 -5.10 22.82
N VAL A 177 1.24 -4.84 23.99
CA VAL A 177 2.49 -5.47 24.43
C VAL A 177 2.39 -6.99 24.50
N ASP A 178 1.27 -7.52 25.00
CA ASP A 178 1.08 -8.96 25.17
C ASP A 178 0.98 -9.65 23.80
N LEU A 179 0.23 -9.06 22.88
CA LEU A 179 0.12 -9.55 21.51
C LEU A 179 1.47 -9.48 20.77
N ILE A 180 2.18 -8.36 20.88
CA ILE A 180 3.49 -8.18 20.23
C ILE A 180 4.49 -9.23 20.75
N ARG A 181 4.57 -9.42 22.07
CA ARG A 181 5.45 -10.42 22.68
C ARG A 181 5.07 -11.83 22.24
N ALA A 182 3.79 -12.20 22.28
CA ALA A 182 3.32 -13.49 21.80
C ALA A 182 3.68 -13.71 20.31
N LEU A 183 3.58 -12.68 19.48
CA LEU A 183 3.93 -12.74 18.07
C LEU A 183 5.44 -12.93 17.87
N PHE A 184 6.28 -12.25 18.65
CA PHE A 184 7.74 -12.45 18.64
C PHE A 184 8.12 -13.86 19.08
N GLU A 185 7.56 -14.36 20.18
CA GLU A 185 7.81 -15.72 20.68
C GLU A 185 7.50 -16.77 19.61
N ARG A 186 6.37 -16.62 18.92
CA ARG A 186 6.00 -17.50 17.81
C ARG A 186 6.95 -17.38 16.61
N ALA A 187 7.49 -16.19 16.35
CA ALA A 187 8.44 -15.99 15.25
C ALA A 187 9.80 -16.65 15.54
N ILE A 188 10.28 -16.56 16.79
CA ILE A 188 11.57 -17.14 17.20
C ILE A 188 11.50 -18.65 17.47
N SER A 189 10.31 -19.23 17.64
CA SER A 189 10.12 -20.68 17.76
C SER A 189 10.19 -21.42 16.41
N LEU A 190 10.36 -20.71 15.30
CA LEU A 190 10.43 -21.32 13.97
C LEU A 190 11.78 -21.98 13.72
N SER A 191 11.79 -23.10 12.99
CA SER A 191 13.03 -23.68 12.48
C SER A 191 13.50 -22.91 11.23
N LEU A 192 14.40 -21.94 11.44
CA LEU A 192 14.99 -21.08 10.40
C LEU A 192 16.53 -21.15 10.38
N PRO A 193 17.17 -20.91 9.22
CA PRO A 193 18.62 -20.74 9.16
C PRO A 193 19.11 -19.63 10.11
N PRO A 194 20.27 -19.78 10.77
CA PRO A 194 20.77 -18.83 11.77
C PRO A 194 20.78 -17.37 11.31
N LYS A 195 21.11 -17.12 10.03
CA LYS A 195 21.11 -15.77 9.44
C LYS A 195 19.72 -15.11 9.47
N LYS A 196 18.66 -15.88 9.19
CA LYS A 196 17.27 -15.42 9.23
C LYS A 196 16.78 -15.25 10.66
N MET A 197 17.14 -16.18 11.55
CA MET A 197 16.74 -16.12 12.94
C MET A 197 17.39 -14.95 13.68
N LYS A 198 18.67 -14.67 13.41
CA LYS A 198 19.40 -13.50 13.91
C LYS A 198 18.68 -12.19 13.63
N PHE A 199 18.04 -12.06 12.46
CA PHE A 199 17.25 -10.87 12.12
C PHE A 199 16.03 -10.72 13.03
N LEU A 200 15.30 -11.80 13.31
CA LEU A 200 14.13 -11.77 14.19
C LEU A 200 14.51 -11.47 15.65
N PHE A 201 15.55 -12.13 16.18
CA PHE A 201 16.07 -11.84 17.52
C PHE A 201 16.55 -10.40 17.67
N LYS A 202 17.25 -9.85 16.67
CA LYS A 202 17.69 -8.45 16.70
C LYS A 202 16.49 -7.51 16.82
N LYS A 203 15.44 -7.74 16.04
CA LYS A 203 14.21 -6.95 16.08
C LYS A 203 13.50 -7.08 17.44
N TYR A 204 13.45 -8.28 18.01
CA TYR A 204 12.84 -8.53 19.32
C TYR A 204 13.61 -7.80 20.44
N LEU A 205 14.95 -7.87 20.43
CA LEU A 205 15.79 -7.13 21.37
C LEU A 205 15.63 -5.61 21.22
N GLU A 206 15.54 -5.09 19.99
CA GLU A 206 15.27 -3.67 19.75
C GLU A 206 13.91 -3.26 20.32
N TYR A 207 12.88 -4.11 20.18
CA TYR A 207 11.57 -3.88 20.77
C TYR A 207 11.61 -3.88 22.31
N GLU A 208 12.14 -4.92 22.96
CA GLU A 208 12.18 -4.99 24.43
C GLU A 208 13.03 -3.86 25.04
N LYS A 209 14.12 -3.44 24.36
CA LYS A 209 14.88 -2.23 24.74
C LYS A 209 14.04 -0.96 24.66
N SER A 210 13.15 -0.85 23.68
CA SER A 210 12.25 0.30 23.56
C SER A 210 11.16 0.31 24.64
N VAL A 211 10.78 -0.86 25.15
CA VAL A 211 9.84 -1.02 26.28
C VAL A 211 10.54 -0.77 27.62
N GLY A 212 11.83 -1.12 27.74
CA GLY A 212 12.64 -0.90 28.95
C GLY A 212 12.60 -2.05 29.96
N ASP A 213 12.25 -3.26 29.53
CA ASP A 213 12.14 -4.45 30.40
C ASP A 213 13.45 -5.25 30.39
N GLU A 214 14.34 -4.98 31.36
CA GLU A 214 15.68 -5.58 31.44
C GLU A 214 15.64 -7.11 31.60
N GLU A 215 14.67 -7.65 32.33
CA GLU A 215 14.52 -9.10 32.49
C GLU A 215 14.20 -9.77 31.16
N ARG A 216 13.29 -9.16 30.37
CA ARG A 216 12.96 -9.65 29.03
C ARG A 216 14.11 -9.47 28.06
N ILE A 217 14.83 -8.36 28.12
CA ILE A 217 16.02 -8.14 27.28
C ILE A 217 17.02 -9.27 27.49
N GLU A 218 17.30 -9.64 28.75
CA GLU A 218 18.23 -10.73 29.06
C GLU A 218 17.66 -12.09 28.62
N SER A 219 16.37 -12.35 28.89
CA SER A 219 15.70 -13.57 28.43
C SER A 219 15.81 -13.76 26.91
N VAL A 220 15.62 -12.71 26.12
CA VAL A 220 15.74 -12.77 24.66
C VAL A 220 17.18 -13.01 24.22
N LYS A 221 18.19 -12.46 24.93
CA LYS A 221 19.60 -12.77 24.65
C LYS A 221 19.91 -14.23 24.91
N THR A 222 19.46 -14.78 26.03
CA THR A 222 19.64 -16.20 26.37
C THR A 222 19.04 -17.10 25.30
N LYS A 223 17.78 -16.86 24.91
CA LYS A 223 17.13 -17.60 23.82
C LYS A 223 17.89 -17.52 22.50
N ALA A 224 18.47 -16.35 22.19
CA ALA A 224 19.27 -16.19 20.98
C ALA A 224 20.57 -17.01 21.02
N MET A 225 21.23 -17.10 22.18
CA MET A 225 22.44 -17.92 22.37
C MET A 225 22.11 -19.41 22.25
N GLU A 226 21.09 -19.89 22.96
CA GLU A 226 20.60 -21.27 22.90
C GLU A 226 20.24 -21.68 21.47
N TYR A 227 19.59 -20.78 20.70
CA TYR A 227 19.26 -21.05 19.31
C TYR A 227 20.51 -21.24 18.44
N VAL A 228 21.57 -20.45 18.67
CA VAL A 228 22.83 -20.58 17.92
C VAL A 228 23.54 -21.87 18.29
N GLU A 229 23.60 -22.22 19.58
CA GLU A 229 24.21 -23.47 20.05
C GLU A 229 23.50 -24.69 19.47
N SER A 230 22.16 -24.71 19.52
CA SER A 230 21.36 -25.80 18.95
C SER A 230 21.47 -25.92 17.42
N ALA A 231 21.80 -24.83 16.72
CA ALA A 231 21.99 -24.85 15.27
C ALA A 231 23.41 -25.24 14.83
N LEU A 232 24.36 -25.31 15.77
CA LEU A 232 25.74 -25.76 15.55
C LEU A 232 25.96 -27.23 15.93
N ALA A 233 25.06 -27.80 16.74
CA ALA A 233 24.99 -29.23 17.07
C ALA A 233 24.31 -30.04 15.94
#